data_AF-A0A6G0U4C5-F1
#
_entry.id   AF-A0A6G0U4C5-F1
#
_cell.length_a   1.000
_cell.length_b   1.000
_cell.length_c   1.000
_cell.angle_alpha   90.00
_cell.angle_beta   90.00
_cell.angle_gamma   90.00
#
_symmetry.space_group_name_H-M   'P 1'
#
loop_
_entity.id
_entity.type
_entity.pdbx_description
1 polymer ?
#
loop_
_entity_poly.entity_id
_entity_poly.type
_entity_poly.pdbx_seq_one_letter_code
_entity_poly.pdbx_strand_id
1 'polypeptide(L)'
;MINDTYHNLKGPISPLEISVNGISRNSTSKKVKIECKSVNSVLLDTDPKDYHERLFVAGNLCLNESNKLTLWDTTMMPNIPGMPSFICLMFSPCVEIRYNSSYTKMIGAICGLGYHPETGKPLFEENDIEITFDTVIDLNLLKKINIIRMLLNRCVNPEDEEGPGDIFQIQHSLQLSLKEYVHT
;
A
#
# COMPACT_ATOMS: atom_id res chain seq x y z
N MET A 1 -14.74 28.74 -44.15
CA MET A 1 -14.29 27.59 -43.33
C MET A 1 -13.51 28.16 -42.17
N ILE A 2 -14.12 28.19 -40.98
CA ILE A 2 -13.50 28.73 -39.77
C ILE A 2 -12.69 27.59 -39.15
N ASN A 3 -11.38 27.76 -39.05
CA ASN A 3 -10.51 26.82 -38.35
C ASN A 3 -10.63 27.10 -36.86
N ASP A 4 -11.45 26.31 -36.16
CA ASP A 4 -11.51 26.34 -34.70
C ASP A 4 -10.20 25.76 -34.13
N THR A 5 -9.28 26.63 -33.76
CA THR A 5 -8.13 26.31 -32.93
C THR A 5 -8.59 26.01 -31.50
N TYR A 6 -8.64 24.73 -31.15
CA TYR A 6 -8.88 24.30 -29.78
C TYR A 6 -7.69 24.68 -28.89
N HIS A 7 -7.85 25.76 -28.12
CA HIS A 7 -6.88 26.14 -27.10
C HIS A 7 -7.10 25.28 -25.84
N ASN A 8 -6.11 24.46 -25.51
CA ASN A 8 -6.10 23.67 -24.29
C ASN A 8 -5.74 24.61 -23.12
N LEU A 9 -6.77 25.14 -22.45
CA LEU A 9 -6.60 25.97 -21.26
C LEU A 9 -5.98 25.10 -20.16
N LYS A 10 -4.71 25.35 -19.84
CA LYS A 10 -4.11 24.82 -18.61
C LYS A 10 -4.71 25.63 -17.47
N GLY A 11 -5.60 25.00 -16.71
CA GLY A 11 -6.14 25.57 -15.48
C GLY A 11 -5.01 25.90 -14.49
N PRO A 12 -5.30 26.71 -13.46
CA PRO A 12 -4.33 27.00 -12.43
C PRO A 12 -3.91 25.70 -11.73
N ILE A 13 -2.61 25.39 -11.77
CA ILE A 13 -2.03 24.24 -11.06
C ILE A 13 -1.74 24.73 -9.63
N SER A 14 -2.32 24.06 -8.62
CA SER A 14 -2.03 24.36 -7.23
C SER A 14 -0.72 23.66 -6.83
N PRO A 15 0.22 24.33 -6.15
CA PRO A 15 1.39 23.65 -5.58
C PRO A 15 1.00 22.64 -4.47
N LEU A 16 -0.25 22.68 -4.00
CA LEU A 16 -0.79 21.76 -3.01
C LEU A 16 -1.47 20.54 -3.64
N GLU A 17 -1.46 20.40 -4.97
CA GLU A 17 -2.07 19.23 -5.63
C GLU A 17 -1.24 17.97 -5.38
N ILE A 18 -1.88 16.92 -4.84
CA ILE A 18 -1.24 15.64 -4.56
C ILE A 18 -1.23 14.79 -5.83
N SER A 19 -0.09 14.18 -6.13
CA SER A 19 0.02 13.11 -7.13
C SER A 19 -0.02 11.73 -6.46
N VAL A 20 -0.65 10.78 -7.14
CA VAL A 20 -0.71 9.37 -6.72
C VAL A 20 0.22 8.56 -7.60
N ASN A 21 1.01 7.68 -7.01
CA ASN A 21 1.91 6.78 -7.73
C ASN A 21 1.63 5.32 -7.35
N GLY A 22 1.91 4.39 -8.26
CA GLY A 22 1.87 2.96 -7.95
C GLY A 22 3.08 2.54 -7.10
N ILE A 23 2.91 1.50 -6.28
CA ILE A 23 3.94 1.03 -5.33
C ILE A 23 4.62 -0.28 -5.75
N SER A 24 4.04 -1.03 -6.69
CA SER A 24 4.68 -2.25 -7.23
C SER A 24 5.62 -1.91 -8.39
N ARG A 25 6.60 -2.77 -8.66
CA ARG A 25 7.58 -2.56 -9.75
C ARG A 25 6.93 -2.25 -11.12
N ASN A 26 5.84 -2.95 -11.46
CA ASN A 26 5.11 -2.74 -12.71
C ASN A 26 4.23 -1.47 -12.70
N SER A 27 4.01 -0.83 -11.56
CA SER A 27 3.14 0.36 -11.45
C SER A 27 3.89 1.66 -11.15
N THR A 28 5.07 1.61 -10.52
CA THR A 28 5.88 2.79 -10.16
C THR A 28 6.30 3.64 -11.38
N SER A 29 6.52 3.00 -12.53
CA SER A 29 6.89 3.70 -13.78
C SER A 29 5.69 4.24 -14.58
N LYS A 30 4.46 3.88 -14.20
CA LYS A 30 3.26 4.22 -14.97
C LYS A 30 2.69 5.55 -14.53
N LYS A 31 2.19 6.32 -15.50
CA LYS A 31 1.47 7.56 -15.21
C LYS A 31 0.09 7.22 -14.66
N VAL A 32 -0.19 7.65 -13.43
CA VAL A 32 -1.49 7.46 -12.79
C VAL A 32 -2.41 8.65 -13.07
N LYS A 33 -3.70 8.37 -13.26
CA LYS A 33 -4.77 9.36 -13.31
C LYS A 33 -5.94 8.86 -12.49
N ILE A 34 -6.53 9.73 -11.69
CA ILE A 34 -7.80 9.44 -11.03
C ILE A 34 -8.92 9.76 -12.03
N GLU A 35 -9.93 8.89 -12.08
CA GLU A 35 -11.09 9.12 -12.95
C GLU A 35 -11.75 10.47 -12.63
N CYS A 36 -12.10 11.24 -13.66
CA CYS A 36 -12.55 12.63 -13.47
C CYS A 36 -13.89 12.74 -12.76
N LYS A 37 -14.71 11.69 -12.78
CA LYS A 37 -15.97 11.61 -12.04
C LYS A 37 -15.81 11.16 -10.59
N SER A 38 -14.59 10.78 -10.17
CA SER A 38 -14.33 10.47 -8.77
C SER A 38 -14.44 11.72 -7.92
N VAL A 39 -14.96 11.56 -6.70
CA VAL A 39 -14.91 12.61 -5.66
C VAL A 39 -13.47 12.98 -5.26
N ASN A 40 -12.52 12.08 -5.56
CA ASN A 40 -11.08 12.28 -5.36
C ASN A 40 -10.36 12.67 -6.66
N SER A 41 -11.07 13.17 -7.68
CA SER A 41 -10.49 13.53 -8.99
C SER A 41 -9.44 14.63 -8.90
N VAL A 42 -9.50 15.46 -7.87
CA VAL A 42 -8.48 16.43 -7.48
C VAL A 42 -8.18 16.23 -6.00
N LEU A 43 -6.93 15.91 -5.68
CA LEU A 43 -6.47 15.75 -4.31
C LEU A 43 -5.65 16.98 -3.92
N LEU A 44 -5.97 17.56 -2.77
CA LEU A 44 -5.24 18.70 -2.21
C LEU A 44 -4.60 18.28 -0.89
N ASP A 45 -3.36 18.70 -0.71
CA ASP A 45 -2.65 18.52 0.54
C ASP A 45 -3.11 19.54 1.57
N THR A 46 -3.81 19.04 2.57
CA THR A 46 -4.30 19.82 3.70
C THR A 46 -3.25 20.01 4.79
N ASP A 47 -2.16 19.23 4.78
CA ASP A 47 -1.05 19.37 5.73
C ASP A 47 0.32 19.18 5.06
N PRO A 48 0.82 20.19 4.33
CA PRO A 48 2.07 20.11 3.57
C PRO A 48 3.34 19.99 4.43
N LYS A 49 3.21 20.08 5.76
CA LYS A 49 4.32 19.90 6.69
C LYS A 49 4.50 18.43 7.08
N ASP A 50 3.48 17.62 6.84
CA ASP A 50 3.53 16.19 7.06
C ASP A 50 4.34 15.51 5.94
N TYR A 51 5.33 14.72 6.33
CA TYR A 51 6.21 13.99 5.43
C TYR A 51 5.80 12.51 5.28
N HIS A 52 4.76 12.08 5.99
CA HIS A 52 4.28 10.69 5.96
C HIS A 52 3.59 10.34 4.64
N GLU A 53 3.77 9.10 4.22
CA GLU A 53 3.16 8.59 3.00
C GLU A 53 1.68 8.28 3.23
N ARG A 54 0.80 8.78 2.36
CA ARG A 54 -0.64 8.49 2.42
C ARG A 54 -1.00 7.30 1.53
N LEU A 55 -1.71 6.33 2.10
CA LEU A 55 -2.24 5.22 1.33
C LEU A 55 -3.47 5.65 0.53
N PHE A 56 -3.45 5.39 -0.78
CA PHE A 56 -4.57 5.61 -1.68
C PHE A 56 -4.97 4.29 -2.33
N VAL A 57 -6.22 3.89 -2.16
CA VAL A 57 -6.73 2.59 -2.63
C VAL A 57 -7.70 2.82 -3.77
N ALA A 58 -7.57 2.04 -4.84
CA ALA A 58 -8.52 2.02 -5.95
C ALA A 58 -9.20 0.65 -5.98
N GLY A 59 -10.52 0.62 -6.11
CA GLY A 59 -11.26 -0.63 -6.30
C GLY A 59 -11.06 -1.23 -7.70
N ASN A 60 -10.87 -0.37 -8.70
CA ASN A 60 -10.74 -0.77 -10.10
C ASN A 60 -9.61 -0.02 -10.80
N LEU A 61 -8.87 -0.73 -11.64
CA LEU A 61 -7.74 -0.22 -12.42
C LEU A 61 -7.98 -0.45 -13.91
N CYS A 62 -7.82 0.59 -14.73
CA CYS A 62 -7.82 0.48 -16.18
C CYS A 62 -6.46 0.92 -16.73
N LEU A 63 -5.75 -0.01 -17.37
CA LEU A 63 -4.51 0.30 -18.09
C LEU A 63 -4.85 0.61 -19.55
N ASN A 64 -4.42 1.77 -20.05
CA ASN A 64 -4.60 2.11 -21.46
C ASN A 64 -3.36 1.75 -22.31
N GLU A 65 -3.52 1.83 -23.63
CA GLU A 65 -2.44 1.57 -24.61
C GLU A 65 -1.22 2.49 -24.45
N SER A 66 -1.39 3.66 -23.81
CA SER A 66 -0.31 4.61 -23.53
C SER A 66 0.38 4.38 -22.18
N ASN A 67 0.26 3.19 -21.57
CA ASN A 67 0.80 2.85 -20.24
C ASN A 67 0.35 3.80 -19.11
N LYS A 68 -0.83 4.38 -19.24
CA LYS A 68 -1.47 5.21 -18.22
C LYS A 68 -2.47 4.38 -17.42
N LEU A 69 -2.34 4.43 -16.11
CA LEU A 69 -3.23 3.76 -15.17
C LEU A 69 -4.35 4.71 -14.75
N THR A 70 -5.60 4.35 -15.02
CA THR A 70 -6.78 5.12 -14.56
C THR A 70 -7.41 4.43 -13.36
N LEU A 71 -7.52 5.16 -12.26
CA LEU A 71 -8.05 4.67 -10.99
C LEU A 71 -9.54 4.98 -10.85
N TRP A 72 -10.32 3.96 -10.50
CA TRP A 72 -11.77 4.02 -10.26
C TRP A 72 -12.10 3.53 -8.85
N ASP A 73 -13.23 3.96 -8.30
CA ASP A 73 -13.70 3.62 -6.95
C ASP A 73 -12.62 3.86 -5.90
N THR A 74 -12.15 5.10 -5.84
CA THR A 74 -10.96 5.46 -5.08
C THR A 74 -11.29 5.93 -3.66
N THR A 75 -10.47 5.51 -2.70
CA THR A 75 -10.55 5.90 -1.29
C THR A 75 -9.19 6.43 -0.84
N MET A 76 -9.17 7.65 -0.32
CA MET A 76 -8.02 8.18 0.40
C MET A 76 -8.09 7.67 1.85
N MET A 77 -7.08 6.90 2.26
CA MET A 77 -7.02 6.37 3.62
C MET A 77 -6.63 7.47 4.61
N PRO A 78 -6.98 7.32 5.90
CA PRO A 78 -6.50 8.23 6.94
C PRO A 78 -4.98 8.35 6.92
N ASN A 79 -4.49 9.56 7.21
CA ASN A 79 -3.06 9.84 7.24
C ASN A 79 -2.46 9.37 8.58
N ILE A 80 -2.20 8.06 8.67
CA ILE A 80 -1.57 7.43 9.83
C ILE A 80 -0.11 7.11 9.46
N PRO A 81 0.88 7.61 10.24
CA PRO A 81 2.29 7.32 10.01
C PRO A 81 2.58 5.83 9.88
N GLY A 82 3.31 5.40 8.84
CA GLY A 82 3.62 3.99 8.64
C GLY A 82 2.50 3.14 8.05
N MET A 83 1.30 3.70 7.80
CA MET A 83 0.16 2.90 7.34
C MET A 83 0.43 2.11 6.05
N PRO A 84 1.05 2.70 4.99
CA PRO A 84 1.44 1.93 3.81
C PRO A 84 2.36 0.75 4.16
N SER A 85 3.37 1.00 5.00
CA SER A 85 4.32 -0.01 5.47
C SER A 85 3.62 -1.13 6.23
N PHE A 86 2.74 -0.81 7.18
CA PHE A 86 2.02 -1.80 7.96
C PHE A 86 1.10 -2.66 7.11
N ILE A 87 0.38 -2.08 6.14
CA ILE A 87 -0.48 -2.84 5.24
C ILE A 87 0.34 -3.81 4.40
N CYS A 88 1.44 -3.37 3.80
CA CYS A 88 2.33 -4.26 3.04
C CYS A 88 2.89 -5.39 3.93
N LEU A 89 3.41 -5.07 5.12
CA LEU A 89 3.96 -6.06 6.04
C LEU A 89 2.90 -7.05 6.55
N MET A 90 1.66 -6.63 6.78
CA MET A 90 0.59 -7.50 7.27
C MET A 90 0.04 -8.43 6.19
N PHE A 91 -0.13 -7.95 4.96
CA PHE A 91 -0.86 -8.70 3.93
C PHE A 91 0.02 -9.40 2.90
N SER A 92 1.32 -9.13 2.83
CA SER A 92 2.21 -9.81 1.88
C SER A 92 2.62 -11.21 2.36
N PRO A 93 2.50 -12.28 1.57
CA PRO A 93 2.88 -13.63 2.01
C PRO A 93 4.33 -13.76 2.47
N CYS A 94 5.26 -13.13 1.75
CA CYS A 94 6.67 -13.05 2.13
C CYS A 94 7.11 -11.60 2.28
N VAL A 95 7.96 -11.36 3.27
CA VAL A 95 8.54 -10.06 3.60
C VAL A 95 10.03 -10.22 3.83
N GLU A 96 10.84 -9.42 3.15
CA GLU A 96 12.28 -9.30 3.36
C GLU A 96 12.59 -7.90 3.90
N ILE A 97 13.13 -7.81 5.12
CA ILE A 97 13.43 -6.54 5.76
C ILE A 97 14.73 -5.94 5.21
N ARG A 98 14.70 -4.66 4.88
CA ARG A 98 15.88 -3.86 4.50
C ARG A 98 16.41 -3.09 5.70
N TYR A 99 17.73 -3.14 5.87
CA TYR A 99 18.44 -2.43 6.92
C TYR A 99 19.30 -1.32 6.36
N ASN A 100 19.61 -0.32 7.18
CA ASN A 100 20.65 0.63 6.86
C ASN A 100 22.03 -0.06 6.76
N SER A 101 23.01 0.63 6.19
CA SER A 101 24.36 0.10 5.97
C SER A 101 25.08 -0.36 7.25
N SER A 102 24.72 0.19 8.42
CA SER A 102 25.27 -0.22 9.72
C SER A 102 24.48 -1.33 10.41
N TYR A 103 23.41 -1.86 9.80
CA TYR A 103 22.54 -2.89 10.36
C TYR A 103 21.93 -2.55 11.72
N THR A 104 21.76 -1.25 12.01
CA THR A 104 21.23 -0.75 13.28
C THR A 104 19.75 -0.41 13.21
N LYS A 105 19.21 -0.17 12.01
CA LYS A 105 17.82 0.26 11.80
C LYS A 105 17.22 -0.45 10.60
N MET A 106 15.97 -0.88 10.75
CA MET A 106 15.13 -1.27 9.62
C MET A 106 14.69 -0.01 8.89
N ILE A 107 14.87 0.03 7.58
CA ILE A 107 14.59 1.22 6.74
C ILE A 107 13.52 0.96 5.67
N GLY A 108 13.12 -0.30 5.50
CA GLY A 108 12.17 -0.69 4.48
C GLY A 108 11.96 -2.19 4.42
N ALA A 109 11.22 -2.64 3.42
CA ALA A 109 11.04 -4.06 3.13
C ALA A 109 10.73 -4.30 1.64
N ILE A 110 11.04 -5.51 1.18
CA ILE A 110 10.44 -6.08 -0.03
C ILE A 110 9.28 -6.97 0.40
N CYS A 111 8.12 -6.71 -0.18
CA CYS A 111 6.86 -7.37 0.16
C CYS A 111 6.29 -8.02 -1.10
N GLY A 112 5.98 -9.31 -1.06
CA GLY A 112 5.57 -10.06 -2.24
C GLY A 112 5.20 -11.52 -1.97
N LEU A 113 5.22 -12.33 -3.03
CA LEU A 113 4.94 -13.78 -2.93
C LEU A 113 6.17 -14.60 -2.50
N GLY A 114 7.35 -13.99 -2.50
CA GLY A 114 8.60 -14.66 -2.17
C GLY A 114 9.36 -15.15 -3.41
N TYR A 115 10.19 -16.16 -3.23
CA TYR A 115 11.11 -16.66 -4.25
C TYR A 115 11.07 -18.18 -4.35
N HIS A 116 11.49 -18.72 -5.49
CA HIS A 116 11.63 -20.15 -5.70
C HIS A 116 12.85 -20.68 -4.91
N PRO A 117 12.69 -21.63 -3.97
CA PRO A 117 13.76 -22.02 -3.04
C PRO A 117 15.03 -22.53 -3.71
N GLU A 118 14.91 -23.29 -4.81
CA GLU A 118 16.07 -23.90 -5.50
C GLU A 118 16.83 -22.92 -6.40
N THR A 119 16.13 -21.97 -7.02
CA THR A 119 16.72 -21.07 -8.03
C THR A 119 17.00 -19.68 -7.47
N GLY A 120 16.44 -19.34 -6.32
CA GLY A 120 16.53 -18.02 -5.70
C GLY A 120 15.80 -16.91 -6.46
N LYS A 121 15.04 -17.25 -7.51
CA LYS A 121 14.35 -16.25 -8.35
C LYS A 121 13.02 -15.81 -7.73
N PRO A 122 12.64 -14.52 -7.81
CA PRO A 122 11.33 -14.06 -7.36
C PRO A 122 10.20 -14.82 -8.06
N LEU A 123 9.15 -15.17 -7.32
CA LEU A 123 7.97 -15.84 -7.89
C LEU A 123 7.16 -14.88 -8.77
N PHE A 124 7.11 -13.59 -8.40
CA PHE A 124 6.34 -12.60 -9.14
C PHE A 124 6.95 -11.19 -9.04
N GLU A 125 8.17 -11.06 -9.56
CA GLU A 125 9.02 -9.85 -9.46
C GLU A 125 8.32 -8.54 -9.83
N GLU A 126 7.50 -8.55 -10.87
CA GLU A 126 6.79 -7.36 -11.37
C GLU A 126 5.73 -6.82 -10.40
N ASN A 127 5.30 -7.65 -9.44
CA ASN A 127 4.30 -7.33 -8.44
C ASN A 127 4.88 -7.16 -7.05
N ASP A 128 6.18 -7.42 -6.88
CA ASP A 128 6.86 -7.11 -5.62
C ASP A 128 6.82 -5.61 -5.36
N ILE A 129 6.67 -5.27 -4.09
CA ILE A 129 6.60 -3.91 -3.58
C ILE A 129 7.85 -3.68 -2.74
N GLU A 130 8.64 -2.68 -3.12
CA GLU A 130 9.73 -2.17 -2.30
C GLU A 130 9.25 -0.92 -1.57
N ILE A 131 9.11 -1.02 -0.25
CA ILE A 131 8.58 0.06 0.58
C ILE A 131 9.66 0.59 1.52
N THR A 132 9.78 1.91 1.60
CA THR A 132 10.64 2.60 2.58
C THR A 132 9.81 2.94 3.81
N PHE A 133 10.38 2.77 4.99
CA PHE A 133 9.68 3.09 6.22
C PHE A 133 9.77 4.58 6.52
N ASP A 134 8.63 5.25 6.55
CA ASP A 134 8.45 6.65 6.97
C ASP A 134 8.26 6.77 8.49
N THR A 135 8.18 5.65 9.20
CA THR A 135 8.14 5.54 10.66
C THR A 135 9.16 4.52 11.17
N VAL A 136 9.51 4.59 12.45
CA VAL A 136 10.43 3.63 13.06
C VAL A 136 9.72 2.31 13.30
N ILE A 137 10.11 1.28 12.53
CA ILE A 137 9.71 -0.10 12.77
C ILE A 137 10.84 -0.78 13.54
N ASP A 138 10.58 -1.16 14.79
CA ASP A 138 11.51 -1.90 15.63
C ASP A 138 11.15 -3.40 15.68
N LEU A 139 11.99 -4.19 16.35
CA LEU A 139 11.78 -5.64 16.46
C LEU A 139 10.51 -6.00 17.22
N ASN A 140 10.07 -5.18 18.18
CA ASN A 140 8.87 -5.44 18.96
C ASN A 140 7.63 -5.23 18.10
N LEU A 141 7.61 -4.16 17.31
CA LEU A 141 6.55 -3.86 16.37
C LEU A 141 6.45 -4.95 15.28
N LEU A 142 7.59 -5.37 14.72
CA LEU A 142 7.63 -6.45 13.72
C LEU A 142 7.11 -7.78 14.28
N LYS A 143 7.45 -8.13 15.53
CA LYS A 143 6.92 -9.33 16.19
C LYS A 143 5.40 -9.29 16.31
N LYS A 144 4.84 -8.15 16.73
CA LYS A 144 3.39 -7.96 16.79
C LYS A 144 2.74 -8.10 15.40
N ILE A 145 3.43 -7.68 14.32
CA ILE A 145 2.89 -7.76 12.95
C ILE A 145 2.79 -9.24 12.58
N ASN A 146 3.83 -10.01 12.90
CA ASN A 146 3.83 -11.45 12.69
C ASN A 146 2.77 -12.19 13.51
N ILE A 147 2.45 -11.72 14.72
CA ILE A 147 1.31 -12.26 15.49
C ILE A 147 -0.01 -12.01 14.75
N ILE A 148 -0.25 -10.78 14.27
CA ILE A 148 -1.45 -10.47 13.49
C ILE A 148 -1.53 -11.34 12.24
N ARG A 149 -0.43 -11.47 11.49
CA ARG A 149 -0.34 -12.33 10.29
C ARG A 149 -0.73 -13.77 10.61
N MET A 150 -0.18 -14.33 11.68
CA MET A 150 -0.51 -15.67 12.15
C MET A 150 -2.00 -15.80 12.47
N LEU A 151 -2.57 -14.84 13.21
CA LEU A 151 -3.99 -14.86 13.58
C LEU A 151 -4.90 -14.71 12.36
N LEU A 152 -4.57 -13.85 11.40
CA LEU A 152 -5.31 -13.71 10.13
C LEU A 152 -5.28 -15.00 9.31
N ASN A 153 -4.11 -15.64 9.20
CA ASN A 153 -3.98 -16.91 8.49
C ASN A 153 -4.80 -18.02 9.17
N ARG A 154 -4.96 -17.97 10.49
CA ARG A 154 -5.86 -18.89 11.20
C ARG A 154 -7.34 -18.60 10.93
N CYS A 155 -7.71 -17.35 10.72
CA CYS A 155 -9.08 -16.98 10.32
C CYS A 155 -9.44 -17.45 8.91
N VAL A 156 -8.45 -17.49 8.02
CA VAL A 156 -8.62 -17.78 6.60
C VAL A 156 -8.04 -19.15 6.30
N ASN A 157 -8.78 -20.21 6.64
CA ASN A 157 -8.47 -21.56 6.20
C ASN A 157 -9.43 -21.96 5.07
N PRO A 158 -8.95 -22.10 3.82
CA PRO A 158 -9.81 -22.44 2.69
C PRO A 158 -10.43 -23.85 2.77
N GLU A 159 -9.89 -24.73 3.61
CA GLU A 159 -10.45 -26.07 3.85
C GLU A 159 -11.48 -26.11 4.99
N ASP A 160 -11.66 -24.99 5.71
CA ASP A 160 -12.55 -24.90 6.85
C ASP A 160 -13.89 -24.27 6.43
N GLU A 161 -14.83 -25.10 5.95
CA GLU A 161 -16.14 -24.64 5.46
C GLU A 161 -16.99 -23.98 6.55
N GLU A 162 -16.80 -24.35 7.81
CA GLU A 162 -17.52 -23.78 8.96
C GLU A 162 -16.80 -22.56 9.56
N GLY A 163 -15.58 -22.27 9.06
CA GLY A 163 -14.68 -21.27 9.62
C GLY A 163 -14.02 -21.75 10.91
N PRO A 164 -13.04 -21.00 11.44
CA PRO A 164 -12.27 -21.45 12.59
C PRO A 164 -13.20 -21.65 13.79
N GLY A 165 -13.23 -22.85 14.37
CA GLY A 165 -14.07 -23.17 15.53
C GLY A 165 -13.83 -22.26 16.75
N ASP A 166 -12.73 -21.51 16.76
CA ASP A 166 -12.33 -20.51 17.77
C ASP A 166 -12.38 -19.06 17.25
N ILE A 167 -13.15 -18.76 16.19
CA ILE A 167 -13.21 -17.45 15.52
C ILE A 167 -13.38 -16.28 16.48
N PHE A 168 -14.24 -16.39 17.50
CA PHE A 168 -14.45 -15.31 18.47
C PHE A 168 -13.19 -15.02 19.30
N GLN A 169 -12.43 -16.05 19.67
CA GLN A 169 -11.18 -15.89 20.42
C GLN A 169 -10.09 -15.29 19.53
N ILE A 170 -10.02 -15.72 18.27
CA ILE A 170 -9.08 -15.16 17.29
C ILE A 170 -9.42 -13.69 17.01
N GLN A 171 -10.70 -13.36 16.78
CA GLN A 171 -11.15 -11.98 16.60
C GLN A 171 -10.82 -11.10 17.81
N HIS A 172 -11.04 -11.59 19.03
CA HIS A 172 -10.67 -10.86 20.24
C HIS A 172 -9.16 -10.62 20.32
N SER A 173 -8.34 -11.64 20.03
CA SER A 173 -6.89 -11.55 20.03
C SER A 173 -6.37 -10.57 18.96
N LEU A 174 -6.97 -10.58 17.76
CA LEU A 174 -6.70 -9.63 16.69
C LEU A 174 -7.02 -8.20 17.11
N GLN A 175 -8.20 -7.97 17.71
CA GLN A 175 -8.60 -6.65 18.20
C GLN A 175 -7.64 -6.11 19.26
N LEU A 176 -7.21 -6.94 20.21
CA LEU A 176 -6.21 -6.55 21.21
C LEU A 176 -4.88 -6.18 20.54
N SER A 177 -4.42 -7.02 19.63
CA SER A 177 -3.17 -6.77 18.90
C SER A 177 -3.23 -5.47 18.13
N LEU A 178 -4.30 -5.22 17.37
CA LEU A 178 -4.52 -3.98 16.60
C LEU A 178 -4.64 -2.73 17.46
N LYS A 179 -5.29 -2.80 18.63
CA LYS A 179 -5.38 -1.65 19.54
C LYS A 179 -4.02 -1.18 20.03
N GLU A 180 -3.09 -2.10 20.25
CA GLU A 180 -1.72 -1.72 20.61
C GLU A 180 -1.02 -0.93 19.49
N TYR A 181 -1.37 -1.15 18.22
CA TYR A 181 -0.82 -0.40 17.09
C TYR A 181 -1.35 1.02 16.99
N VAL A 182 -2.65 1.20 17.15
CA VAL A 182 -3.31 2.51 16.95
C VAL A 182 -2.88 3.54 18.01
N HIS A 183 -2.33 3.08 19.13
CA HIS A 183 -1.89 3.92 20.25
C HIS A 183 -0.36 4.04 20.41
N THR A 184 0.43 3.52 19.46
CA THR A 184 1.89 3.72 19.42
C THR A 184 2.24 4.83 18.44
#